data_AF-A0AAU9IYD7-F1
#
_entry.id   AF-A0AAU9IYD7-F1
#
_cell.length_a   1.000
_cell.length_b   1.000
_cell.length_c   1.000
_cell.angle_alpha   90.00
_cell.angle_beta   90.00
_cell.angle_gamma   90.00
#
_symmetry.space_group_name_H-M   'P 1'
#
loop_
_entity.id
_entity.type
_entity.pdbx_description
1 polymer ?
#
loop_
_entity_poly.entity_id
_entity_poly.type
_entity_poly.pdbx_seq_one_letter_code
_entity_poly.pdbx_strand_id
1 'polypeptide(L)'
;MTQNFEDKNSVFSGMFSLLCNFSGSSTSLSLPKILFDEENQTGDTEHRRRAKKLKDKSSLKSSRKRITACPHVNKRHYAKNMCNNCYHRVGREKKAWACPHEERKLYAKGMCQFCYLQSYHKARSYSVIKNESFSI
;
A
#
# COMPACT_ATOMS: atom_id res chain seq x y z
N MET A 1 -44.99 19.35 23.76
CA MET A 1 -43.69 19.75 23.20
C MET A 1 -43.09 18.48 22.57
N THR A 2 -43.37 18.14 21.31
CA THR A 2 -42.56 18.48 20.10
C THR A 2 -41.06 18.30 20.41
N GLN A 3 -40.30 17.40 19.78
CA GLN A 3 -40.17 17.15 18.34
C GLN A 3 -39.67 15.72 18.03
N ASN A 4 -40.10 15.20 16.88
CA ASN A 4 -39.44 14.16 16.09
C ASN A 4 -38.17 14.72 15.43
N PHE A 5 -37.13 13.90 15.21
CA PHE A 5 -36.41 13.88 13.93
C PHE A 5 -35.63 12.57 13.74
N GLU A 6 -35.85 11.98 12.56
CA GLU A 6 -35.19 10.84 11.92
C GLU A 6 -33.70 11.20 11.63
N ASP A 7 -32.73 10.32 11.41
CA ASP A 7 -32.63 9.25 10.42
C ASP A 7 -31.50 8.31 10.84
N LYS A 8 -31.79 7.01 10.89
CA LYS A 8 -30.76 5.96 10.90
C LYS A 8 -30.88 5.14 9.64
N ASN A 9 -30.45 5.72 8.51
CA ASN A 9 -30.00 4.96 7.36
C ASN A 9 -28.70 4.21 7.73
N SER A 10 -28.86 3.17 8.54
CA SER A 10 -27.81 2.20 8.86
C SER A 10 -27.82 1.11 7.78
N VAL A 11 -27.11 1.37 6.68
CA VAL A 11 -26.79 0.37 5.63
C VAL A 11 -25.84 -0.73 6.16
N PHE A 12 -25.51 -0.73 7.46
CA PHE A 12 -24.47 -1.58 8.05
C PHE A 12 -24.95 -2.55 9.14
N SER A 13 -26.25 -2.85 9.22
CA SER A 13 -26.77 -3.80 10.22
C SER A 13 -26.94 -5.25 9.74
N GLY A 14 -26.40 -5.59 8.57
CA GLY A 14 -26.64 -6.90 7.93
C GLY A 14 -25.52 -7.96 8.03
N MET A 15 -24.40 -7.71 8.73
CA MET A 15 -23.23 -8.63 8.69
C MET A 15 -22.88 -9.30 10.03
N PHE A 16 -23.76 -9.29 11.03
CA PHE A 16 -23.49 -9.92 12.33
C PHE A 16 -24.43 -11.10 12.68
N SER A 17 -24.96 -11.80 11.67
CA SER A 17 -25.85 -12.97 11.87
C SER A 17 -25.26 -14.32 11.41
N LEU A 18 -23.96 -14.41 11.12
CA LEU A 18 -23.31 -15.67 10.72
C LEU A 18 -22.40 -16.32 11.78
N LEU A 19 -22.37 -15.80 13.02
CA LEU A 19 -21.40 -16.27 14.04
C LEU A 19 -22.02 -16.90 15.29
N CYS A 20 -23.28 -17.30 15.27
CA CYS A 20 -23.85 -18.10 16.35
C CYS A 20 -24.54 -19.34 15.80
N ASN A 21 -23.82 -20.48 15.77
CA ASN A 21 -24.27 -21.78 16.28
C ASN A 21 -23.41 -22.92 15.69
N PHE A 22 -22.33 -23.29 16.38
CA PHE A 22 -21.78 -24.64 16.22
C PHE A 22 -21.33 -25.19 17.58
N SER A 23 -22.32 -25.60 18.36
CA SER A 23 -22.14 -26.51 19.49
C SER A 23 -22.28 -27.95 19.01
N GLY A 24 -21.17 -28.69 19.00
CA GLY A 24 -21.16 -30.15 19.00
C GLY A 24 -21.01 -30.83 17.64
N SER A 25 -19.80 -31.32 17.35
CA SER A 25 -19.50 -32.74 17.12
C SER A 25 -18.19 -32.88 16.34
N SER A 26 -17.27 -33.61 16.95
CA SER A 26 -15.99 -34.04 16.40
C SER A 26 -16.20 -34.96 15.20
N THR A 27 -16.02 -34.43 14.00
CA THR A 27 -15.67 -35.23 12.82
C THR A 27 -14.38 -34.66 12.25
N SER A 28 -13.36 -35.51 12.18
CA SER A 28 -12.06 -35.21 11.57
C SER A 28 -12.24 -35.06 10.07
N LEU A 29 -12.65 -33.88 9.63
CA LEU A 29 -12.64 -33.50 8.23
C LEU A 29 -11.19 -33.22 7.83
N SER A 30 -10.59 -34.17 7.13
CA SER A 30 -9.31 -33.98 6.47
C SER A 30 -9.42 -32.79 5.52
N LEU A 31 -8.62 -31.77 5.81
CA LEU A 31 -8.51 -30.58 4.97
C LEU A 31 -8.17 -31.03 3.53
N PRO A 32 -8.90 -30.57 2.50
CA PRO A 32 -8.48 -30.78 1.14
C PRO A 32 -7.06 -30.21 0.99
N LYS A 33 -6.14 -31.03 0.47
CA LYS A 33 -4.84 -30.55 0.01
C LYS A 33 -5.11 -29.56 -1.11
N ILE A 34 -5.21 -28.28 -0.75
CA ILE A 34 -5.10 -27.20 -1.71
C ILE A 34 -3.68 -27.33 -2.25
N LEU A 35 -3.57 -27.87 -3.46
CA LEU A 35 -2.40 -27.74 -4.32
C LEU A 35 -2.20 -26.22 -4.48
N PHE A 36 -1.38 -25.65 -3.61
CA PHE A 36 -0.81 -24.34 -3.84
C PHE A 36 0.28 -24.56 -4.89
N ASP A 37 -0.08 -24.32 -6.14
CA ASP A 37 0.92 -24.07 -7.17
C ASP A 37 1.72 -22.84 -6.74
N GLU A 38 3.00 -23.07 -6.48
CA GLU A 38 4.03 -22.08 -6.18
C GLU A 38 4.32 -21.24 -7.44
N GLU A 39 3.36 -20.40 -7.84
CA GLU A 39 3.59 -19.38 -8.88
C GLU A 39 3.84 -18.01 -8.25
N ASN A 40 5.10 -17.87 -7.84
CA ASN A 40 5.94 -16.68 -7.92
C ASN A 40 5.30 -15.41 -8.54
N GLN A 41 4.59 -14.60 -7.75
CA GLN A 41 4.14 -13.27 -8.16
C GLN A 41 5.22 -12.22 -7.91
N THR A 42 6.28 -12.22 -8.73
CA THR A 42 6.94 -10.96 -9.10
C THR A 42 6.10 -10.31 -10.19
N GLY A 43 5.13 -9.49 -9.78
CA GLY A 43 4.39 -8.60 -10.67
C GLY A 43 5.33 -7.56 -11.27
N ASP A 44 6.03 -7.95 -12.33
CA ASP A 44 6.83 -7.10 -13.17
C ASP A 44 5.91 -6.11 -13.89
N THR A 45 6.06 -4.84 -13.55
CA THR A 45 5.44 -3.72 -14.26
C THR A 45 5.94 -3.67 -15.70
N GLU A 46 5.24 -4.37 -16.60
CA GLU A 46 5.52 -4.41 -18.04
C GLU A 46 4.99 -3.16 -18.76
N HIS A 47 5.49 -1.96 -18.44
CA HIS A 47 5.19 -0.76 -19.24
C HIS A 47 6.31 0.29 -19.27
N ARG A 48 7.55 -0.16 -19.49
CA ARG A 48 8.68 0.74 -19.83
C ARG A 48 9.54 0.18 -20.96
N ARG A 49 8.93 -0.07 -22.13
CA ARG A 49 9.70 -0.25 -23.37
C ARG A 49 10.16 1.12 -23.89
N ARG A 50 11.32 1.57 -23.40
CA ARG A 50 12.22 2.45 -24.15
C ARG A 50 13.61 1.88 -24.02
N ALA A 51 13.91 0.90 -24.87
CA ALA A 51 15.20 0.25 -24.97
C ALA A 51 16.28 1.31 -25.26
N LYS A 52 17.06 1.68 -24.25
CA LYS A 52 18.29 2.44 -24.40
C LYS A 52 19.47 1.47 -24.34
N LYS A 53 20.03 1.21 -25.53
CA LYS A 53 21.41 0.84 -25.85
C LYS A 53 22.30 0.59 -24.63
N LEU A 54 22.58 -0.69 -24.35
CA LEU A 54 23.57 -1.13 -23.38
C LEU A 54 24.94 -0.57 -23.81
N LYS A 55 25.50 0.32 -23.01
CA LYS A 55 26.88 0.79 -23.15
C LYS A 55 27.62 0.17 -21.97
N ASP A 56 28.47 -0.81 -22.27
CA ASP A 56 29.31 -1.49 -21.29
C ASP A 56 30.19 -0.46 -20.57
N LYS A 57 29.83 -0.19 -19.30
CA LYS A 57 30.67 0.52 -18.35
C LYS A 57 31.11 -0.50 -17.32
N SER A 58 32.11 -1.29 -17.68
CA SER A 58 32.91 -2.02 -16.74
C SER A 58 33.43 -1.06 -15.65
N SER A 59 33.25 -1.48 -14.40
CA SER A 59 34.08 -1.17 -13.23
C SER A 59 34.14 0.23 -12.60
N LEU A 60 33.15 1.11 -12.74
CA LEU A 60 32.90 2.06 -11.64
C LEU A 60 32.12 1.33 -10.54
N LYS A 61 32.83 0.71 -9.60
CA LYS A 61 32.27 0.24 -8.31
C LYS A 61 31.65 1.45 -7.61
N SER A 62 30.40 1.76 -7.94
CA SER A 62 29.59 2.74 -7.21
C SER A 62 29.51 2.22 -5.79
N SER A 63 30.27 2.84 -4.89
CA SER A 63 30.23 2.56 -3.46
C SER A 63 28.84 2.94 -2.96
N ARG A 64 27.91 2.00 -3.05
CA ARG A 64 26.57 2.16 -2.50
C ARG A 64 26.75 2.30 -1.00
N LYS A 65 26.24 3.39 -0.44
CA LYS A 65 26.22 3.60 1.00
C LYS A 65 25.61 2.37 1.69
N ARG A 66 26.25 1.89 2.74
CA ARG A 66 25.76 0.76 3.53
C ARG A 66 24.68 1.24 4.50
N ILE A 67 23.75 0.34 4.81
CA ILE A 67 22.77 0.55 5.86
C ILE A 67 23.44 0.23 7.20
N THR A 68 23.31 1.12 8.17
CA THR A 68 23.86 0.94 9.53
C THR A 68 22.81 1.14 10.62
N ALA A 69 21.73 1.88 10.34
CA ALA A 69 20.71 2.25 11.32
C ALA A 69 19.50 1.28 11.35
N CYS A 70 19.55 0.17 10.63
CA CYS A 70 18.55 -0.88 10.74
C CYS A 70 19.19 -2.27 10.50
N PRO A 71 18.58 -3.36 11.01
CA PRO A 71 19.17 -4.71 10.91
C PRO A 71 19.25 -5.25 9.48
N HIS A 72 18.61 -4.57 8.52
CA HIS A 72 18.58 -4.96 7.12
C HIS A 72 19.85 -4.53 6.36
N VAL A 73 21.02 -5.02 6.76
CA VAL A 73 22.33 -4.66 6.17
C VAL A 73 22.46 -5.02 4.69
N ASN A 74 21.71 -6.03 4.23
CA ASN A 74 21.73 -6.51 2.84
C ASN A 74 20.81 -5.72 1.90
N LYS A 75 19.94 -4.84 2.43
CA LYS A 75 19.02 -4.04 1.60
C LYS A 75 19.74 -2.80 1.06
N ARG A 76 19.14 -2.16 0.04
CA ARG A 76 19.66 -0.90 -0.51
C ARG A 76 19.40 0.25 0.46
N HIS A 77 20.44 1.06 0.73
CA HIS A 77 20.33 2.31 1.47
C HIS A 77 19.30 3.23 0.82
N TYR A 78 18.43 3.81 1.65
CA TYR A 78 17.47 4.82 1.24
C TYR A 78 17.84 6.19 1.81
N ALA A 79 17.63 6.40 3.12
CA ALA A 79 17.92 7.65 3.81
C ALA A 79 18.21 7.39 5.30
N LYS A 80 18.90 8.33 5.96
CA LYS A 80 19.30 8.24 7.38
C LYS A 80 19.96 6.89 7.74
N ASN A 81 20.76 6.32 6.83
CA ASN A 81 21.37 5.00 6.99
C ASN A 81 20.39 3.82 7.18
N MET A 82 19.14 3.96 6.72
CA MET A 82 18.09 2.95 6.81
C MET A 82 17.70 2.41 5.43
N CYS A 83 17.11 1.22 5.39
CA CYS A 83 16.39 0.75 4.21
C CYS A 83 15.08 1.55 4.03
N ASN A 84 14.49 1.45 2.83
CA ASN A 84 13.23 2.13 2.48
C ASN A 84 12.12 1.85 3.52
N ASN A 85 11.84 0.57 3.80
CA ASN A 85 10.76 0.18 4.73
C ASN A 85 10.97 0.73 6.14
N CYS A 86 12.19 0.63 6.67
CA CYS A 86 12.50 1.13 8.00
C CYS A 86 12.42 2.66 8.07
N TYR A 87 12.91 3.36 7.05
CA TYR A 87 12.81 4.80 6.98
C TYR A 87 11.34 5.27 7.01
N HIS A 88 10.45 4.62 6.25
CA HIS A 88 9.04 4.98 6.23
C HIS A 88 8.30 4.70 7.54
N ARG A 89 8.69 3.64 8.25
CA ARG A 89 8.08 3.25 9.54
C ARG A 89 8.55 4.15 10.69
N VAL A 90 9.86 4.29 10.86
CA VAL A 90 10.43 4.97 12.04
C VAL A 90 11.19 6.24 11.70
N GLY A 91 11.86 6.32 10.55
CA GLY A 91 12.78 7.42 10.21
C GLY A 91 12.14 8.78 9.91
N ARG A 92 10.81 8.85 9.83
CA ARG A 92 10.05 10.10 9.67
C ARG A 92 9.62 10.66 11.02
N GLU A 93 9.91 11.93 11.24
CA GLU A 93 9.57 12.67 12.47
C GLU A 93 8.46 13.70 12.24
N LYS A 94 8.40 14.30 11.05
CA LYS A 94 7.43 15.37 10.76
C LYS A 94 6.00 14.82 10.69
N LYS A 95 5.06 15.59 11.25
CA LYS A 95 3.61 15.33 11.19
C LYS A 95 3.00 15.85 9.88
N ALA A 96 1.95 15.19 9.42
CA ALA A 96 1.16 15.66 8.29
C ALA A 96 0.32 16.87 8.70
N TRP A 97 0.19 17.85 7.79
CA TRP A 97 -0.54 19.10 8.03
C TRP A 97 -1.57 19.41 6.95
N ALA A 98 -1.49 18.76 5.79
CA ALA A 98 -2.44 18.93 4.68
C ALA A 98 -3.56 17.86 4.69
N CYS A 99 -3.75 17.16 5.80
CA CYS A 99 -4.83 16.19 5.99
C CYS A 99 -5.30 16.23 7.45
N PRO A 100 -6.53 15.82 7.76
CA PRO A 100 -7.09 15.88 9.13
C PRO A 100 -6.37 14.98 10.15
N HIS A 101 -5.38 14.21 9.70
CA HIS A 101 -4.63 13.28 10.54
C HIS A 101 -3.35 13.93 11.07
N GLU A 102 -3.50 14.84 12.04
CA GLU A 102 -2.39 15.60 12.62
C GLU A 102 -1.36 14.72 13.34
N GLU A 103 -1.80 13.58 13.89
CA GLU A 103 -0.92 12.64 14.58
C GLU A 103 -0.09 11.77 13.62
N ARG A 104 -0.50 11.68 12.35
CA ARG A 104 0.14 10.79 11.39
C ARG A 104 1.38 11.45 10.79
N LYS A 105 2.39 10.62 10.52
CA LYS A 105 3.65 11.06 9.91
C LYS A 105 3.42 11.56 8.48
N LEU A 106 4.12 12.64 8.13
CA LEU A 106 4.18 13.21 6.80
C LEU A 106 4.77 12.21 5.81
N TYR A 107 4.07 11.95 4.70
CA TYR A 107 4.58 11.16 3.58
C TYR A 107 5.09 12.06 2.46
N ALA A 108 4.18 12.78 1.79
CA ALA A 108 4.48 13.71 0.70
C ALA A 108 3.36 14.75 0.57
N LYS A 109 3.65 15.91 -0.03
CA LYS A 109 2.69 17.02 -0.26
C LYS A 109 1.90 17.42 1.00
N GLY A 110 2.54 17.44 2.17
CA GLY A 110 1.88 17.75 3.43
C GLY A 110 0.95 16.66 3.98
N MET A 111 0.72 15.56 3.26
CA MET A 111 -0.26 14.53 3.61
C MET A 111 0.37 13.30 4.27
N CYS A 112 -0.41 12.56 5.05
CA CYS A 112 -0.03 11.22 5.50
C CYS A 112 -0.06 10.21 4.34
N GLN A 113 0.56 9.04 4.53
CA GLN A 113 0.71 8.04 3.47
C GLN A 113 -0.61 7.59 2.85
N PHE A 114 -1.62 7.33 3.68
CA PHE A 114 -2.93 6.87 3.24
C PHE A 114 -3.64 7.92 2.38
N CYS A 115 -3.74 9.16 2.87
CA CYS A 115 -4.37 10.26 2.13
C CYS A 115 -3.63 10.56 0.83
N TYR A 116 -2.30 10.52 0.85
CA TYR A 116 -1.49 10.70 -0.35
C TYR A 116 -1.82 9.63 -1.41
N LEU A 117 -1.86 8.35 -1.03
CA LEU A 117 -2.17 7.27 -1.96
C LEU A 117 -3.59 7.37 -2.52
N GLN A 118 -4.57 7.71 -1.68
CA GLN A 118 -5.94 7.95 -2.16
C GLN A 118 -6.01 9.08 -3.18
N SER A 119 -5.39 10.23 -2.87
CA SER A 119 -5.34 11.37 -3.79
C SER A 119 -4.62 11.00 -5.10
N TYR A 120 -3.52 10.26 -5.01
CA TYR A 120 -2.75 9.79 -6.16
C TYR A 120 -3.56 8.84 -7.05
N HIS A 121 -4.26 7.86 -6.47
CA HIS A 121 -5.11 6.94 -7.23
C HIS A 121 -6.30 7.66 -7.89
N LYS A 122 -6.95 8.58 -7.17
CA LYS A 122 -8.04 9.42 -7.73
C LYS A 122 -7.56 10.25 -8.92
N ALA A 123 -6.40 10.91 -8.78
CA ALA A 123 -5.83 11.71 -9.86
C ALA A 123 -5.48 10.85 -11.09
N ARG A 124 -4.91 9.65 -10.86
CA ARG A 124 -4.58 8.71 -11.93
C ARG A 124 -5.82 8.22 -12.68
N SER A 125 -6.87 7.80 -11.97
CA SER A 125 -8.12 7.36 -12.59
C SER A 125 -8.77 8.45 -13.44
N TYR A 126 -8.75 9.70 -12.97
CA TYR A 126 -9.31 10.82 -13.71
C TYR A 126 -8.55 11.10 -15.02
N SER A 127 -7.22 11.03 -15.00
CA SER A 127 -6.42 11.19 -16.22
C SER A 127 -6.62 10.09 -17.26
N VAL A 128 -6.96 8.87 -16.84
CA VAL A 128 -7.29 7.78 -17.79
C VAL A 128 -8.59 8.10 -18.52
N ILE A 129 -9.65 8.47 -17.79
CA ILE A 129 -10.97 8.77 -18.37
C ILE A 129 -10.90 9.96 -19.34
N LYS A 130 -10.17 11.03 -18.99
CA LYS A 130 -10.03 12.20 -19.86
C LYS A 130 -9.40 11.92 -21.21
N ASN A 131 -8.47 10.96 -21.28
CA ASN A 131 -7.83 10.61 -22.53
C ASN A 131 -8.77 9.81 -23.45
N GLU A 132 -9.71 9.04 -22.88
CA GLU A 132 -10.72 8.32 -23.66
C GLU A 132 -11.81 9.26 -24.19
N SER A 133 -12.18 10.30 -23.43
CA SER A 133 -13.24 11.24 -23.83
C SER A 133 -12.84 12.22 -24.95
N PHE A 134 -11.56 12.29 -25.32
CA PHE A 134 -11.04 13.22 -26.34
C PHE A 134 -10.62 12.52 -27.64
N SER A 135 -10.98 11.24 -27.81
CA SER A 135 -10.64 10.42 -28.97
C SER A 135 -11.84 10.15 -29.91
N ILE A 136 -12.85 11.02 -29.90
CA ILE A 136 -14.03 10.95 -30.78
C ILE A 136 -14.06 12.18 -31.69
#